data_AF-A0A1F9ZPE9-F1
#
_entry.id   AF-A0A1F9ZPE9-F1
#
_cell.length_a   1.000
_cell.length_b   1.000
_cell.length_c   1.000
_cell.angle_alpha   90.00
_cell.angle_beta   90.00
_cell.angle_gamma   90.00
#
_symmetry.space_group_name_H-M   'P 1'
#
loop_
_entity.id
_entity.type
_entity.pdbx_description
1 polymer ?
#
loop_
_entity_poly.entity_id
_entity_poly.type
_entity_poly.pdbx_seq_one_letter_code
_entity_poly.pdbx_strand_id
1 'polypeptide(L)'
;MKVEFLAPIVRGPREKMEAQAARVLTLHQEKLICGVFVAGEEDVCDIASIKDLMEKFKASGMGIEIHAGEWGGPDSVRDALENGKPDRLGHAIAAFAETELIDIIQQENVHLEFCPTSNLVYGAVKRLEDHPLRRARDLGLNFSINTDVPGPLDFTLNDEFGIAESHFGFSRTDFEIVFENAMRSRFEGR
;
A
#
# COMPACT_ATOMS: atom_id res chain seq x y z
N MET A 1 12.86 -19.89 -0.55
CA MET A 1 11.66 -19.04 -0.58
C MET A 1 11.47 -18.47 0.82
N LYS A 2 11.44 -17.15 0.96
CA LYS A 2 11.14 -16.49 2.23
C LYS A 2 9.71 -15.97 2.17
N VAL A 3 8.93 -16.22 3.21
CA VAL A 3 7.53 -15.78 3.33
C VAL A 3 7.41 -15.03 4.64
N GLU A 4 6.75 -13.88 4.59
CA GLU A 4 6.51 -12.99 5.72
C GLU A 4 5.03 -12.62 5.73
N PHE A 5 4.50 -12.36 6.92
CA PHE A 5 3.08 -12.10 7.12
C PHE A 5 2.86 -10.69 7.64
N LEU A 6 1.82 -10.05 7.13
CA LEU A 6 1.23 -8.84 7.68
C LEU A 6 -0.13 -9.20 8.25
N ALA A 7 -0.52 -8.55 9.35
CA ALA A 7 -1.85 -8.72 9.90
C ALA A 7 -2.73 -7.48 9.62
N PRO A 8 -4.00 -7.68 9.24
CA PRO A 8 -4.90 -6.57 8.96
C PRO A 8 -5.43 -5.90 10.22
N ILE A 9 -5.65 -4.60 10.11
CA ILE A 9 -6.64 -3.82 10.83
C ILE A 9 -7.71 -3.42 9.82
N VAL A 10 -8.87 -4.07 9.90
CA VAL A 10 -10.02 -3.74 9.05
C VAL A 10 -10.74 -2.53 9.64
N ARG A 11 -10.88 -1.47 8.83
CA ARG A 11 -11.64 -0.25 9.15
C ARG A 11 -13.04 -0.58 9.63
N GLY A 12 -13.48 0.10 10.68
CA GLY A 12 -14.78 -0.16 11.30
C GLY A 12 -14.93 0.50 12.66
N PRO A 13 -15.87 0.03 13.50
CA PRO A 13 -16.05 0.54 14.85
C PRO A 13 -14.76 0.45 15.67
N ARG A 14 -14.43 1.54 16.39
CA ARG A 14 -13.21 1.69 17.19
C ARG A 14 -12.91 0.48 18.08
N GLU A 15 -13.89 -0.02 18.82
CA GLU A 15 -13.75 -1.18 19.71
C GLU A 15 -13.26 -2.44 18.96
N LYS A 16 -13.77 -2.67 17.75
CA LYS A 16 -13.32 -3.80 16.92
C LYS A 16 -11.89 -3.61 16.43
N MET A 17 -11.52 -2.38 16.08
CA MET A 17 -10.16 -2.07 15.64
C MET A 17 -9.16 -2.20 16.80
N GLU A 18 -9.53 -1.81 18.02
CA GLU A 18 -8.71 -2.01 19.22
C GLU A 18 -8.52 -3.50 19.54
N ALA A 19 -9.58 -4.31 19.43
CA ALA A 19 -9.48 -5.75 19.62
C ALA A 19 -8.57 -6.41 18.55
N GLN A 20 -8.62 -5.94 17.30
CA GLN A 20 -7.68 -6.37 16.26
C GLN A 20 -6.25 -5.92 16.58
N ALA A 21 -6.04 -4.67 16.96
CA ALA A 21 -4.74 -4.11 17.31
C ALA A 21 -4.05 -4.89 18.44
N ALA A 22 -4.79 -5.27 19.49
CA ALA A 22 -4.27 -6.11 20.56
C ALA A 22 -3.76 -7.46 20.05
N ARG A 23 -4.47 -8.09 19.10
CA ARG A 23 -4.04 -9.35 18.48
C ARG A 23 -2.82 -9.16 17.59
N VAL A 24 -2.80 -8.11 16.77
CA VAL A 24 -1.66 -7.75 15.90
C VAL A 24 -0.39 -7.54 16.73
N LEU A 25 -0.47 -6.78 17.82
CA LEU A 25 0.66 -6.54 18.71
C LEU A 25 1.19 -7.84 19.33
N THR A 26 0.31 -8.73 19.79
CA THR A 26 0.72 -10.04 20.30
C THR A 26 1.40 -10.89 19.23
N LEU A 27 0.83 -10.96 18.02
CA LEU A 27 1.44 -11.71 16.90
C LEU A 27 2.83 -11.17 16.53
N HIS A 28 3.01 -9.86 16.59
CA HIS A 28 4.31 -9.22 16.33
C HIS A 28 5.32 -9.52 17.44
N GLN A 29 4.91 -9.44 18.71
CA GLN A 29 5.77 -9.79 19.85
C GLN A 29 6.25 -11.25 19.79
N GLU A 30 5.38 -12.16 19.35
CA GLU A 30 5.69 -13.58 19.11
C GLU A 30 6.45 -13.82 17.79
N LYS A 31 6.79 -12.77 17.04
CA LYS A 31 7.54 -12.81 15.77
C LYS A 31 6.85 -13.65 14.69
N LEU A 32 5.52 -13.69 14.69
CA LEU A 32 4.71 -14.39 13.70
C LEU A 32 4.35 -13.52 12.49
N ILE A 33 4.41 -12.21 12.66
CA ILE A 33 4.19 -11.20 11.60
C ILE A 33 5.32 -10.17 11.64
N CYS A 34 5.60 -9.52 10.52
CA CYS A 34 6.60 -8.43 10.42
C CYS A 34 5.97 -7.04 10.29
N GLY A 35 4.65 -6.97 10.10
CA GLY A 35 3.96 -5.72 9.84
C GLY A 35 2.47 -5.78 10.06
N VAL A 36 1.87 -4.60 10.04
CA VAL A 36 0.43 -4.38 10.07
C VAL A 36 0.03 -3.68 8.78
N PHE A 37 -1.20 -3.95 8.33
CA PHE A 37 -1.82 -3.12 7.31
C PHE A 37 -3.21 -2.65 7.69
N VAL A 38 -3.60 -1.46 7.25
CA VAL A 38 -4.97 -0.93 7.40
C VAL A 38 -5.72 -1.05 6.08
N ALA A 39 -6.84 -1.77 6.08
CA ALA A 39 -7.64 -2.03 4.89
C ALA A 39 -9.16 -1.97 5.19
N GLY A 40 -9.97 -2.21 4.17
CA GLY A 40 -11.43 -2.02 4.22
C GLY A 40 -11.83 -0.63 3.72
N GLU A 41 -13.13 -0.36 3.71
CA GLU A 41 -13.73 0.87 3.16
C GLU A 41 -13.08 2.13 3.76
N GLU A 42 -12.40 2.91 2.92
CA GLU A 42 -11.61 4.07 3.35
C GLU A 42 -12.46 5.12 4.09
N ASP A 43 -13.69 5.36 3.61
CA ASP A 43 -14.62 6.35 4.16
C ASP A 43 -15.21 5.96 5.53
N VAL A 44 -15.02 4.71 5.98
CA VAL A 44 -15.58 4.22 7.25
C VAL A 44 -14.76 4.69 8.45
N CYS A 45 -13.46 4.88 8.28
CA CYS A 45 -12.57 5.24 9.38
C CYS A 45 -11.30 5.94 8.86
N ASP A 46 -11.22 7.23 9.16
CA ASP A 46 -10.02 8.03 8.97
C ASP A 46 -8.89 7.54 9.88
N ILE A 47 -7.67 7.55 9.37
CA ILE A 47 -6.43 7.26 10.11
C ILE A 47 -6.24 8.23 11.27
N ALA A 48 -6.63 9.50 11.14
CA ALA A 48 -6.67 10.46 12.25
C ALA A 48 -7.38 9.91 13.50
N SER A 49 -8.48 9.18 13.31
CA SER A 49 -9.30 8.63 14.41
C SER A 49 -8.65 7.45 15.13
N ILE A 50 -7.64 6.82 14.52
CA ILE A 50 -6.86 5.70 15.06
C ILE A 50 -5.38 6.04 15.18
N LYS A 51 -5.02 7.32 15.17
CA LYS A 51 -3.63 7.79 15.26
C LYS A 51 -2.86 7.17 16.43
N ASP A 52 -3.50 7.05 17.59
CA ASP A 52 -2.88 6.44 18.76
C ASP A 52 -2.58 4.94 18.56
N LEU A 53 -3.34 4.23 17.73
CA LEU A 53 -3.04 2.85 17.33
C LEU A 53 -1.85 2.81 16.37
N MET A 54 -1.79 3.73 15.40
CA MET A 54 -0.67 3.85 14.47
C MET A 54 0.64 4.15 15.21
N GLU A 55 0.60 5.06 16.18
CA GLU A 55 1.73 5.36 17.06
C GLU A 55 2.17 4.14 17.88
N LYS A 56 1.24 3.32 18.38
CA LYS A 56 1.56 2.06 19.08
C LYS A 56 2.24 1.05 18.16
N PHE A 57 1.76 0.87 16.93
CA PHE A 57 2.41 -0.02 15.97
C PHE A 57 3.83 0.46 15.65
N LYS A 58 4.00 1.76 15.40
CA LYS A 58 5.31 2.35 15.12
C LYS A 58 6.28 2.21 16.29
N ALA A 59 5.81 2.46 17.51
CA ALA A 59 6.59 2.30 18.74
C ALA A 59 6.99 0.83 18.99
N SER A 60 6.26 -0.13 18.44
CA SER A 60 6.60 -1.56 18.51
C SER A 60 7.67 -2.00 17.50
N GLY A 61 8.10 -1.12 16.59
CA GLY A 61 9.07 -1.44 15.53
C GLY A 61 8.45 -2.11 14.29
N MET A 62 7.14 -2.33 14.30
CA MET A 62 6.42 -3.00 13.22
C MET A 62 6.36 -2.14 11.95
N GLY A 63 6.50 -2.77 10.78
CA GLY A 63 6.26 -2.09 9.51
C GLY A 63 4.78 -1.78 9.30
N ILE A 64 4.49 -0.60 8.73
CA ILE A 64 3.12 -0.11 8.57
C ILE A 64 2.81 0.09 7.09
N GLU A 65 1.75 -0.57 6.62
CA GLU A 65 1.12 -0.30 5.33
C GLU A 65 -0.31 0.23 5.55
N ILE A 66 -0.77 1.14 4.71
CA ILE A 66 -2.13 1.68 4.76
C ILE A 66 -2.69 1.75 3.35
N HIS A 67 -3.81 1.06 3.09
CA HIS A 67 -4.60 1.26 1.89
C HIS A 67 -5.19 2.66 1.93
N ALA A 68 -4.80 3.54 1.01
CA ALA A 68 -5.34 4.88 0.93
C ALA A 68 -5.33 5.38 -0.51
N GLY A 69 -6.37 6.11 -0.89
CA GLY A 69 -6.50 6.66 -2.22
C GLY A 69 -6.79 5.61 -3.30
N GLU A 70 -7.32 4.44 -2.93
CA GLU A 70 -7.87 3.47 -3.88
C GLU A 70 -9.26 3.92 -4.34
N TRP A 71 -10.19 4.00 -3.38
CA TRP A 71 -11.53 4.56 -3.58
C TRP A 71 -11.70 5.92 -2.91
N GLY A 72 -10.90 6.20 -1.87
CA GLY A 72 -10.84 7.51 -1.25
C GLY A 72 -10.16 8.54 -2.14
N GLY A 73 -10.41 9.82 -1.86
CA GLY A 73 -9.76 10.93 -2.54
C GLY A 73 -8.34 11.22 -2.04
N PRO A 74 -7.72 12.30 -2.53
CA PRO A 74 -6.43 12.78 -2.04
C PRO A 74 -6.39 13.01 -0.52
N ASP A 75 -7.52 13.36 0.09
CA ASP A 75 -7.66 13.54 1.53
C ASP A 75 -7.38 12.25 2.32
N SER A 76 -7.76 11.07 1.79
CA SER A 76 -7.45 9.76 2.40
C SER A 76 -5.94 9.52 2.42
N VAL A 77 -5.25 9.83 1.32
CA VAL A 77 -3.79 9.73 1.22
C VAL A 77 -3.11 10.71 2.18
N ARG A 78 -3.59 11.95 2.23
CA ARG A 78 -3.07 12.98 3.13
C ARG A 78 -3.19 12.56 4.60
N ASP A 79 -4.36 12.07 4.99
CA ASP A 79 -4.61 11.58 6.34
C ASP A 79 -3.71 10.40 6.70
N ALA A 80 -3.54 9.44 5.77
CA ALA A 80 -2.62 8.33 5.95
C ALA A 80 -1.17 8.81 6.17
N LEU A 81 -0.68 9.74 5.34
CA LEU A 81 0.67 10.30 5.47
C LEU A 81 0.85 11.06 6.80
N GLU A 82 -0.06 11.97 7.13
CA GLU A 82 0.06 12.87 8.28
C GLU A 82 -0.14 12.16 9.63
N ASN A 83 -1.14 11.28 9.71
CA ASN A 83 -1.58 10.65 10.96
C ASN A 83 -1.13 9.19 11.09
N GLY A 84 -0.94 8.49 9.98
CA GLY A 84 -0.45 7.11 9.96
C GLY A 84 1.07 7.00 9.85
N LYS A 85 1.70 7.92 9.12
CA LYS A 85 3.14 7.92 8.80
C LYS A 85 3.64 6.53 8.36
N PRO A 86 2.98 5.94 7.35
CA PRO A 86 3.24 4.56 6.95
C PRO A 86 4.60 4.43 6.29
N ASP A 87 5.12 3.20 6.28
CA ASP A 87 6.26 2.85 5.43
C ASP A 87 5.82 2.64 3.97
N ARG A 88 4.58 2.16 3.79
CA ARG A 88 4.02 1.81 2.48
C ARG A 88 2.56 2.25 2.35
N LEU A 89 2.16 2.62 1.15
CA LEU A 89 0.76 2.90 0.81
C LEU A 89 0.25 1.88 -0.21
N GLY A 90 -0.82 1.18 0.14
CA GLY A 90 -1.60 0.37 -0.78
C GLY A 90 -2.33 1.25 -1.78
N HIS A 91 -2.17 0.93 -3.07
CA HIS A 91 -2.79 1.57 -4.24
C HIS A 91 -2.35 3.02 -4.51
N ALA A 92 -2.61 3.96 -3.59
CA ALA A 92 -2.22 5.37 -3.67
C ALA A 92 -2.60 6.07 -5.00
N ILE A 93 -3.69 5.65 -5.65
CA ILE A 93 -4.08 6.15 -6.98
C ILE A 93 -4.39 7.65 -6.91
N ALA A 94 -5.17 8.06 -5.92
CA ALA A 94 -5.57 9.44 -5.73
C ALA A 94 -4.41 10.39 -5.36
N ALA A 95 -3.26 9.87 -4.91
CA ALA A 95 -2.07 10.68 -4.62
C ALA A 95 -1.60 11.48 -5.85
N PHE A 96 -1.83 10.95 -7.06
CA PHE A 96 -1.38 11.56 -8.31
C PHE A 96 -2.27 12.73 -8.77
N ALA A 97 -3.36 13.04 -8.06
CA ALA A 97 -4.17 14.22 -8.33
C ALA A 97 -3.50 15.52 -7.82
N GLU A 98 -2.59 15.43 -6.84
CA GLU A 98 -1.97 16.57 -6.18
C GLU A 98 -0.45 16.42 -6.16
N THR A 99 0.28 17.45 -6.58
CA THR A 99 1.75 17.36 -6.68
C THR A 99 2.38 17.33 -5.30
N GLU A 100 1.78 18.03 -4.34
CA GLU A 100 2.22 18.10 -2.96
C GLU A 100 2.24 16.73 -2.28
N LEU A 101 1.29 15.83 -2.60
CA LEU A 101 1.27 14.48 -2.05
C LEU A 101 2.42 13.63 -2.61
N ILE A 102 2.71 13.77 -3.90
CA ILE A 102 3.85 13.10 -4.54
C ILE A 102 5.16 13.59 -3.92
N ASP A 103 5.29 14.90 -3.68
CA ASP A 103 6.48 15.47 -3.04
C ASP A 103 6.68 14.89 -1.63
N ILE A 104 5.62 14.78 -0.83
CA ILE A 104 5.67 14.16 0.51
C ILE A 104 6.07 12.68 0.40
N ILE A 105 5.42 11.91 -0.47
CA ILE A 105 5.72 10.48 -0.70
C ILE A 105 7.19 10.29 -1.04
N GLN A 106 7.75 11.14 -1.92
CA GLN A 106 9.14 11.07 -2.32
C GLN A 106 10.09 11.49 -1.19
N GLN A 107 9.79 12.59 -0.48
CA GLN A 107 10.60 13.10 0.63
C GLN A 107 10.67 12.12 1.81
N GLU A 108 9.55 11.47 2.13
CA GLU A 108 9.46 10.48 3.20
C GLU A 108 9.85 9.06 2.73
N ASN A 109 10.13 8.90 1.42
CA ASN A 109 10.47 7.62 0.79
C ASN A 109 9.43 6.52 1.05
N VAL A 110 8.15 6.88 1.01
CA VAL A 110 7.02 5.95 1.18
C VAL A 110 6.92 5.06 -0.06
N HIS A 111 6.86 3.75 0.15
CA HIS A 111 6.74 2.78 -0.94
C HIS A 111 5.29 2.63 -1.39
N LEU A 112 5.02 2.68 -2.70
CA LEU A 112 3.68 2.51 -3.25
C LEU A 112 3.46 1.08 -3.74
N GLU A 113 2.32 0.48 -3.39
CA GLU A 113 1.95 -0.88 -3.82
C GLU A 113 0.84 -0.81 -4.88
N PHE A 114 1.21 -0.86 -6.16
CA PHE A 114 0.25 -0.77 -7.25
C PHE A 114 -0.34 -2.13 -7.61
N CYS A 115 -1.64 -2.16 -7.89
CA CYS A 115 -2.39 -3.38 -8.22
C CYS A 115 -3.27 -3.17 -9.48
N PRO A 116 -2.67 -3.01 -10.68
CA PRO A 116 -3.37 -2.57 -11.89
C PRO A 116 -4.66 -3.31 -12.23
N THR A 117 -4.67 -4.65 -12.21
CA THR A 117 -5.89 -5.41 -12.52
C THR A 117 -6.95 -5.21 -11.44
N SER A 118 -6.56 -5.25 -10.16
CA SER A 118 -7.49 -5.03 -9.04
C SER A 118 -8.14 -3.65 -9.14
N ASN A 119 -7.33 -2.61 -9.36
CA ASN A 119 -7.81 -1.23 -9.47
C ASN A 119 -8.75 -1.02 -10.66
N LEU A 120 -8.54 -1.72 -11.77
CA LEU A 120 -9.48 -1.71 -12.90
C LEU A 120 -10.78 -2.45 -12.58
N VAL A 121 -10.70 -3.68 -12.06
CA VAL A 121 -11.86 -4.54 -11.84
C VAL A 121 -12.78 -4.00 -10.76
N TYR A 122 -12.21 -3.48 -9.66
CA TYR A 122 -12.97 -2.87 -8.58
C TYR A 122 -13.24 -1.37 -8.76
N GLY A 123 -12.89 -0.82 -9.93
CA GLY A 123 -13.32 0.51 -10.36
C GLY A 123 -12.61 1.69 -9.68
N ALA A 124 -11.47 1.46 -9.04
CA ALA A 124 -10.57 2.54 -8.59
C ALA A 124 -10.07 3.36 -9.80
N VAL A 125 -9.85 2.71 -10.94
CA VAL A 125 -9.67 3.35 -12.25
C VAL A 125 -10.68 2.81 -13.25
N LYS A 126 -11.13 3.66 -14.18
CA LYS A 126 -12.10 3.25 -15.23
C LYS A 126 -11.43 2.55 -16.40
N ARG A 127 -10.16 2.87 -16.64
CA ARG A 127 -9.33 2.31 -17.73
C ARG A 127 -7.90 2.18 -17.23
N LEU A 128 -7.15 1.23 -17.80
CA LEU A 128 -5.74 1.05 -17.44
C LEU A 128 -4.92 2.31 -17.75
N GLU A 129 -5.27 3.06 -18.80
CA GLU A 129 -4.56 4.29 -19.16
C GLU A 129 -4.70 5.40 -18.11
N ASP A 130 -5.71 5.32 -17.24
CA ASP A 130 -5.92 6.26 -16.14
C ASP A 130 -5.08 5.89 -14.89
N HIS A 131 -4.46 4.69 -14.87
CA HIS A 131 -3.65 4.24 -13.75
C HIS A 131 -2.29 4.97 -13.70
N PRO A 132 -1.84 5.45 -12.52
CA PRO A 132 -0.63 6.25 -12.39
C PRO A 132 0.69 5.47 -12.52
N LEU A 133 0.66 4.18 -12.89
CA LEU A 133 1.84 3.30 -12.83
C LEU A 133 2.98 3.82 -13.72
N ARG A 134 2.64 4.23 -14.95
CA ARG A 134 3.59 4.88 -15.87
C ARG A 134 4.15 6.17 -15.28
N ARG A 135 3.30 7.02 -14.69
CA ARG A 135 3.73 8.29 -14.09
C ARG A 135 4.63 8.07 -12.88
N ALA A 136 4.35 7.07 -12.05
CA ALA A 136 5.20 6.70 -10.92
C ALA A 136 6.60 6.28 -11.36
N ARG A 137 6.70 5.49 -12.44
CA ARG A 137 7.96 5.14 -13.09
C ARG A 137 8.69 6.36 -13.64
N ASP A 138 7.99 7.21 -14.39
CA ASP A 138 8.60 8.39 -15.02
C ASP A 138 9.13 9.41 -13.99
N LEU A 139 8.53 9.43 -12.80
CA LEU A 139 8.98 10.23 -11.64
C LEU A 139 10.05 9.54 -10.79
N GLY A 140 10.37 8.27 -11.07
CA GLY A 140 11.35 7.50 -10.30
C GLY A 140 10.92 7.21 -8.86
N LEU A 141 9.62 7.06 -8.61
CA LEU A 141 9.09 6.78 -7.27
C LEU A 141 9.46 5.36 -6.81
N ASN A 142 9.47 5.16 -5.49
CA ASN A 142 9.65 3.85 -4.87
C ASN A 142 8.32 3.08 -4.90
N PHE A 143 8.20 2.05 -5.75
CA PHE A 143 6.96 1.26 -5.83
C PHE A 143 7.19 -0.20 -6.23
N SER A 144 6.15 -1.02 -6.03
CA SER A 144 6.02 -2.41 -6.47
C SER A 144 4.76 -2.62 -7.32
N ILE A 145 4.71 -3.74 -8.04
CA ILE A 145 3.54 -4.22 -8.79
C ILE A 145 3.08 -5.52 -8.12
N ASN A 146 1.80 -5.58 -7.77
CA ASN A 146 1.23 -6.61 -6.91
C ASN A 146 -0.10 -7.12 -7.46
N THR A 147 -0.52 -8.30 -6.99
CA THR A 147 -1.76 -8.94 -7.43
C THR A 147 -2.97 -8.59 -6.57
N ASP A 148 -2.77 -8.05 -5.37
CA ASP A 148 -3.83 -7.82 -4.39
C ASP A 148 -4.62 -9.10 -4.04
N VAL A 149 -5.80 -9.30 -4.66
CA VAL A 149 -6.68 -10.47 -4.46
C VAL A 149 -6.74 -11.38 -5.71
N PRO A 150 -5.65 -12.13 -6.04
CA PRO A 150 -5.60 -12.92 -7.27
C PRO A 150 -6.61 -14.08 -7.31
N GLY A 151 -7.00 -14.64 -6.17
CA GLY A 151 -7.90 -15.80 -6.11
C GLY A 151 -9.28 -15.54 -6.73
N PRO A 152 -10.00 -14.48 -6.33
CA PRO A 152 -11.26 -14.08 -6.95
C PRO A 152 -11.16 -13.59 -8.40
N LEU A 153 -9.98 -13.13 -8.83
CA LEU A 153 -9.79 -12.43 -10.10
C LEU A 153 -9.13 -13.28 -11.21
N ASP A 154 -8.67 -14.49 -10.88
CA ASP A 154 -8.10 -15.49 -11.80
C ASP A 154 -6.97 -14.94 -12.69
N PHE A 155 -6.02 -14.23 -12.07
CA PHE A 155 -4.79 -13.77 -12.72
C PHE A 155 -3.57 -13.98 -11.79
N THR A 156 -2.38 -13.83 -12.37
CA THR A 156 -1.09 -14.04 -11.71
C THR A 156 -0.23 -12.78 -11.74
N LEU A 157 0.85 -12.78 -10.95
CA LEU A 157 1.84 -11.70 -11.01
C LEU A 157 2.48 -11.54 -12.40
N ASN A 158 2.57 -12.63 -13.19
CA ASN A 158 3.07 -12.54 -14.56
C ASN A 158 2.11 -11.76 -15.47
N ASP A 159 0.80 -11.86 -15.23
CA ASP A 159 -0.20 -11.10 -15.98
C ASP A 159 -0.11 -9.61 -15.67
N GLU A 160 0.13 -9.25 -14.40
CA GLU A 160 0.42 -7.87 -13.99
C GLU A 160 1.66 -7.29 -14.69
N PHE A 161 2.74 -8.08 -14.78
CA PHE A 161 3.93 -7.66 -15.54
C PHE A 161 3.66 -7.54 -17.04
N GLY A 162 2.83 -8.41 -17.61
CA GLY A 162 2.37 -8.31 -19.00
C GLY A 162 1.58 -7.03 -19.25
N ILE A 163 0.72 -6.62 -18.31
CA ILE A 163 0.00 -5.34 -18.35
C ILE A 163 0.98 -4.16 -18.23
N ALA A 164 1.94 -4.22 -17.30
CA ALA A 164 3.00 -3.22 -17.15
C ALA A 164 3.79 -2.99 -18.45
N GLU A 165 4.18 -4.07 -19.14
CA GLU A 165 4.89 -4.00 -20.41
C GLU A 165 4.00 -3.43 -21.52
N SER A 166 2.81 -4.01 -21.74
CA SER A 166 1.96 -3.70 -22.90
C SER A 166 1.20 -2.37 -22.79
N HIS A 167 0.70 -2.00 -21.62
CA HIS A 167 -0.09 -0.77 -21.41
C HIS A 167 0.74 0.39 -20.86
N PHE A 168 1.74 0.09 -20.03
CA PHE A 168 2.55 1.10 -19.36
C PHE A 168 3.97 1.22 -19.95
N GLY A 169 4.32 0.38 -20.92
CA GLY A 169 5.58 0.46 -21.66
C GLY A 169 6.79 0.19 -20.79
N PHE A 170 6.66 -0.66 -19.77
CA PHE A 170 7.77 -1.06 -18.91
C PHE A 170 8.77 -1.89 -19.70
N SER A 171 10.04 -1.58 -19.51
CA SER A 171 11.18 -2.32 -20.03
C SER A 171 11.72 -3.28 -18.98
N ARG A 172 12.64 -4.16 -19.39
CA ARG A 172 13.38 -5.01 -18.47
C ARG A 172 14.08 -4.22 -17.35
N THR A 173 14.68 -3.08 -17.68
CA THR A 173 15.36 -2.24 -16.70
C THR A 173 14.39 -1.65 -15.69
N ASP A 174 13.17 -1.29 -16.10
CA ASP A 174 12.14 -0.84 -15.18
C ASP A 174 11.76 -1.93 -14.18
N PHE A 175 11.63 -3.19 -14.64
CA PHE A 175 11.35 -4.32 -13.75
C PHE A 175 12.49 -4.62 -12.76
N GLU A 176 13.74 -4.43 -13.18
CA GLU A 176 14.90 -4.55 -12.29
C GLU A 176 14.83 -3.48 -11.17
N ILE A 177 14.47 -2.23 -11.50
CA ILE A 177 14.26 -1.16 -10.52
C ILE A 177 13.09 -1.46 -9.59
N VAL A 178 11.95 -1.91 -10.13
CA VAL A 178 10.77 -2.30 -9.33
C VAL A 178 11.13 -3.43 -8.35
N PHE A 179 11.91 -4.42 -8.79
CA PHE A 179 12.40 -5.48 -7.92
C PHE A 179 13.30 -4.95 -6.81
N GLU A 180 14.27 -4.07 -7.12
CA GLU A 180 15.13 -3.46 -6.11
C GLU A 180 14.35 -2.63 -5.09
N ASN A 181 13.39 -1.83 -5.56
CA ASN A 181 12.48 -1.03 -4.74
C ASN A 181 11.68 -1.91 -3.78
N ALA A 182 11.06 -2.98 -4.30
CA ALA A 182 10.31 -3.94 -3.51
C ALA A 182 11.21 -4.60 -2.45
N MET A 183 12.40 -5.08 -2.84
CA MET A 183 13.33 -5.74 -1.92
C MET A 183 13.82 -4.82 -0.79
N ARG A 184 14.07 -3.55 -1.07
CA ARG A 184 14.48 -2.53 -0.07
C ARG A 184 13.33 -2.12 0.86
N SER A 185 12.09 -2.24 0.40
CA SER A 185 10.90 -1.78 1.12
C SER A 185 10.19 -2.90 1.90
N ARG A 186 10.77 -4.10 1.97
CA ARG A 186 10.30 -5.19 2.84
C ARG A 186 10.48 -4.80 4.31
N PHE A 187 9.59 -5.25 5.18
CA PHE A 187 9.69 -5.03 6.63
C PHE A 187 10.72 -5.93 7.33
N GLU A 188 11.66 -6.51 6.58
CA GLU A 188 12.70 -7.37 7.12
C GLU A 188 13.72 -6.56 7.95
N GLY A 189 14.06 -7.05 9.16
CA GLY A 189 15.18 -6.55 9.96
C GLY A 189 14.87 -5.42 10.93
N ARG A 190 13.61 -5.27 11.35
CA ARG A 190 13.18 -4.30 12.36
C ARG A 190 12.86 -4.95 13.71
#